data_AF-A0A5N8VLD0-F1
#
_entry.id   AF-A0A5N8VLD0-F1
#
_cell.length_a   1.000
_cell.length_b   1.000
_cell.length_c   1.000
_cell.angle_alpha   90.00
_cell.angle_beta   90.00
_cell.angle_gamma   90.00
#
_symmetry.space_group_name_H-M   'P 1'
#
loop_
_entity.id
_entity.type
_entity.pdbx_description
1 polymer ?
#
loop_
_entity_poly.entity_id
_entity_poly.type
_entity_poly.pdbx_seq_one_letter_code
_entity_poly.pdbx_strand_id
1 'polypeptide(L)'
;MNEPSPRLVASDLFDYVPRPAARPHTDRELARLLALLADCGFRGGSIALGHGRDTASKEAATAFADAWHGSGGLLAAVVDWPEDAASWLRQARRLTRPAPDAWVVAAASVGWVQLSRRLRHSTDWDPRRTFGFAAAGDSRLVTAAGPGVLEGMRGATADGRVWTVRRGWVVESDGE
;
A
#
# COMPACT_ATOMS: atom_id res chain seq x y z
N MET A 1 -11.21 -20.41 -15.34
CA MET A 1 -9.95 -21.12 -15.08
C MET A 1 -9.18 -20.29 -14.06
N ASN A 2 -8.83 -20.87 -12.92
CA ASN A 2 -8.18 -20.17 -11.80
C ASN A 2 -6.70 -20.58 -11.83
N GLU A 3 -5.89 -19.93 -12.68
CA GLU A 3 -4.46 -20.21 -12.71
C GLU A 3 -3.81 -19.80 -11.38
N PRO A 4 -2.96 -20.65 -10.78
CA PRO A 4 -2.19 -20.28 -9.61
C PRO A 4 -1.18 -19.20 -10.03
N SER A 5 -1.27 -18.02 -9.41
CA SER A 5 -0.27 -16.97 -9.60
C SER A 5 1.11 -17.51 -9.20
N PRO A 6 2.18 -17.19 -9.94
CA PRO A 6 3.53 -17.58 -9.58
C PRO A 6 3.90 -16.95 -8.23
N ARG A 7 3.87 -17.76 -7.17
CA ARG A 7 4.40 -17.40 -5.85
C ARG A 7 5.90 -17.32 -5.98
N LEU A 8 6.50 -16.20 -5.60
CA LEU A 8 7.91 -16.23 -5.23
C LEU A 8 8.01 -17.01 -3.92
N VAL A 9 8.95 -17.95 -3.84
CA VAL A 9 9.26 -18.64 -2.59
C VAL A 9 9.77 -17.57 -1.62
N ALA A 10 9.32 -17.60 -0.36
CA ALA A 10 9.72 -16.59 0.62
C ALA A 10 11.25 -16.44 0.72
N SER A 11 11.98 -17.55 0.56
CA SER A 11 13.45 -17.63 0.46
C SER A 11 14.04 -16.70 -0.60
N ASP A 12 13.48 -16.67 -1.81
CA ASP A 12 13.97 -15.84 -2.92
C ASP A 12 13.69 -14.35 -2.69
N LEU A 13 12.73 -14.02 -1.82
CA LEU A 13 12.38 -12.66 -1.44
C LEU A 13 13.22 -12.12 -0.28
N PHE A 14 13.74 -13.01 0.58
CA PHE A 14 14.61 -12.61 1.70
C PHE A 14 15.96 -12.06 1.22
N ASP A 15 16.42 -12.46 0.03
CA ASP A 15 17.60 -11.88 -0.61
C ASP A 15 17.38 -10.41 -1.05
N TYR A 16 16.12 -10.02 -1.30
CA TYR A 16 15.77 -8.66 -1.69
C TYR A 16 15.26 -7.80 -0.53
N VAL A 17 14.60 -8.39 0.47
CA VAL A 17 13.95 -7.68 1.57
C VAL A 17 14.34 -8.36 2.89
N PRO A 18 15.40 -7.92 3.59
CA PRO A 18 15.58 -8.32 4.98
C PRO A 18 14.37 -7.78 5.73
N ARG A 19 13.55 -8.61 6.38
CA ARG A 19 12.31 -8.21 7.11
C ARG A 19 12.60 -7.00 8.00
N PRO A 20 12.39 -5.75 7.55
CA PRO A 20 12.58 -4.62 8.41
C PRO A 20 11.31 -4.56 9.26
N ALA A 21 11.43 -4.31 10.55
CA ALA A 21 10.24 -3.92 11.29
C ALA A 21 9.68 -2.67 10.62
N ALA A 22 8.39 -2.68 10.27
CA ALA A 22 7.72 -1.46 9.83
C ALA A 22 7.95 -0.41 10.91
N ARG A 23 8.45 0.75 10.50
CA ARG A 23 8.68 1.86 11.43
C ARG A 23 7.33 2.49 11.76
N PRO A 24 7.13 2.98 12.99
CA PRO A 24 5.97 3.81 13.30
C PRO A 24 5.88 4.96 12.30
N HIS A 25 4.66 5.27 11.86
CA HIS A 25 4.41 6.43 11.03
C HIS A 25 4.66 7.72 11.83
N THR A 26 4.89 8.83 11.12
CA THR A 26 4.98 10.15 11.75
C THR A 26 3.72 10.98 11.48
N ASP A 27 3.46 11.99 12.31
CA ASP A 27 2.37 12.94 12.06
C ASP A 27 2.55 13.69 10.72
N ARG A 28 3.81 13.99 10.35
CA ARG A 28 4.13 14.65 9.08
C ARG A 28 3.78 13.76 7.88
N GLU A 29 4.11 12.48 7.98
CA GLU A 29 3.79 11.48 6.97
C GLU A 29 2.27 11.34 6.80
N LEU A 30 1.53 11.20 7.90
CA LEU A 30 0.07 11.11 7.87
C LEU A 30 -0.57 12.37 7.28
N ALA A 31 -0.16 13.55 7.75
CA ALA A 31 -0.65 14.82 7.24
C ALA A 31 -0.37 14.97 5.73
N ARG A 32 0.83 14.61 5.27
CA ARG A 32 1.17 14.67 3.85
C ARG A 32 0.37 13.66 3.03
N LEU A 33 0.14 12.45 3.53
CA LEU A 33 -0.63 11.44 2.83
C LEU A 33 -2.09 11.88 2.61
N LEU A 34 -2.70 12.51 3.62
CA LEU A 34 -4.04 13.08 3.52
C LEU A 34 -4.10 14.25 2.53
N ALA A 35 -3.11 15.15 2.57
CA ALA A 35 -2.98 16.25 1.60
C ALA A 35 -2.86 15.70 0.17
N LEU A 36 -1.99 14.71 -0.03
CA LEU A 36 -1.78 14.08 -1.33
C LEU A 36 -3.06 13.45 -1.90
N LEU A 37 -3.86 12.77 -1.07
CA LEU A 37 -5.17 12.26 -1.48
C LEU A 37 -6.12 13.38 -1.91
N ALA A 38 -6.15 14.49 -1.16
CA ALA A 38 -6.98 15.64 -1.48
C ALA A 38 -6.54 16.32 -2.79
N ASP A 39 -5.25 16.52 -3.01
CA ASP A 39 -4.68 17.10 -4.24
C ASP A 39 -5.02 16.27 -5.48
N CYS A 40 -5.22 14.97 -5.28
CA CYS A 40 -5.61 14.03 -6.33
C CYS A 40 -7.13 13.92 -6.53
N GLY A 41 -7.91 14.76 -5.84
CA GLY A 41 -9.36 14.83 -5.98
C GLY A 41 -10.13 13.77 -5.18
N PHE A 42 -9.49 13.05 -4.26
CA PHE A 42 -10.15 12.01 -3.47
C PHE A 42 -10.75 12.53 -2.15
N ARG A 43 -10.74 13.84 -1.90
CA ARG A 43 -11.27 14.44 -0.66
C ARG A 43 -12.73 14.00 -0.42
N GLY A 44 -12.99 13.39 0.74
CA GLY A 44 -14.33 12.90 1.10
C GLY A 44 -14.78 11.66 0.32
N GLY A 45 -13.90 11.08 -0.50
CA GLY A 45 -14.18 9.89 -1.30
C GLY A 45 -14.18 8.59 -0.50
N SER A 46 -14.47 7.50 -1.21
CA SER A 46 -14.48 6.14 -0.70
C SER A 46 -13.09 5.52 -0.85
N ILE A 47 -12.47 5.09 0.25
CA ILE A 47 -11.13 4.48 0.26
C ILE A 47 -11.20 3.05 0.79
N ALA A 48 -10.45 2.14 0.16
CA ALA A 48 -10.12 0.87 0.79
C ALA A 48 -8.71 0.92 1.41
N LEU A 49 -8.64 0.62 2.70
CA LEU A 49 -7.42 0.62 3.49
C LEU A 49 -6.89 -0.81 3.66
N GLY A 50 -5.64 -1.02 3.29
CA GLY A 50 -4.93 -2.28 3.43
C GLY A 50 -3.75 -2.15 4.41
N HIS A 51 -3.55 -3.14 5.28
CA HIS A 51 -2.39 -3.11 6.18
C HIS A 51 -1.83 -4.49 6.54
N GLY A 52 -0.54 -4.49 6.92
CA GLY A 52 0.13 -5.63 7.55
C GLY A 52 -0.38 -5.88 8.97
N ARG A 53 -0.05 -7.04 9.56
CA ARG A 53 -0.46 -7.41 10.92
C ARG A 53 0.52 -6.99 12.01
N ASP A 54 1.69 -6.47 11.66
CA ASP A 54 2.63 -5.91 12.61
C ASP A 54 2.06 -4.64 13.28
N THR A 55 2.65 -4.27 14.42
CA THR A 55 2.14 -3.18 15.27
C THR A 55 2.16 -1.84 14.54
N ALA A 56 3.25 -1.48 13.87
CA ALA A 56 3.37 -0.17 13.22
C ALA A 56 2.41 -0.03 12.03
N SER A 57 2.22 -1.10 11.24
CA SER A 57 1.21 -1.13 10.16
C SER A 57 -0.21 -0.94 10.70
N LYS A 58 -0.55 -1.57 11.82
CA LYS A 58 -1.86 -1.40 12.48
C LYS A 58 -2.04 0.02 13.01
N GLU A 59 -1.04 0.58 13.68
CA GLU A 59 -1.09 1.93 14.22
C GLU A 59 -1.26 2.97 13.10
N ALA A 60 -0.50 2.84 12.01
CA ALA A 60 -0.65 3.69 10.83
C ALA A 60 -2.03 3.56 10.17
N ALA A 61 -2.56 2.33 10.07
CA ALA A 61 -3.89 2.10 9.54
C ALA A 61 -4.99 2.74 10.42
N THR A 62 -4.90 2.59 11.74
CA THR A 62 -5.83 3.21 12.68
C THR A 62 -5.77 4.73 12.59
N ALA A 63 -4.58 5.32 12.64
CA ALA A 63 -4.41 6.77 12.56
C ALA A 63 -4.95 7.35 11.25
N PHE A 64 -4.70 6.66 10.12
CA PHE A 64 -5.30 7.03 8.84
C PHE A 64 -6.83 6.93 8.87
N ALA A 65 -7.37 5.84 9.40
CA ALA A 65 -8.80 5.60 9.44
C ALA A 65 -9.53 6.69 10.24
N ASP A 66 -9.01 7.03 11.42
CA ASP A 66 -9.55 8.08 12.28
C ASP A 66 -9.49 9.45 11.60
N ALA A 67 -8.36 9.80 10.99
CA ALA A 67 -8.21 11.08 10.29
C ALA A 67 -9.08 11.18 9.04
N TRP A 68 -9.19 10.10 8.25
CA TRP A 68 -10.05 10.07 7.07
C TRP A 68 -11.51 10.25 7.44
N HIS A 69 -11.98 9.51 8.46
CA HIS A 69 -13.34 9.64 8.97
C HIS A 69 -13.61 11.04 9.53
N GLY A 70 -12.68 11.59 10.32
CA GLY A 70 -12.77 12.95 10.85
C GLY A 70 -12.82 14.04 9.76
N SER A 71 -12.29 13.77 8.57
CA SER A 71 -12.37 14.65 7.40
C SER A 71 -13.65 14.48 6.55
N GLY A 72 -14.56 13.59 6.96
CA GLY A 72 -15.80 13.26 6.23
C GLY A 72 -15.64 12.19 5.14
N GLY A 73 -14.50 11.52 5.07
CA GLY A 73 -14.25 10.43 4.13
C GLY A 73 -14.87 9.10 4.53
N LEU A 74 -15.11 8.23 3.55
CA LEU A 74 -15.67 6.89 3.75
C LEU A 74 -14.57 5.82 3.62
N LEU A 75 -14.52 4.86 4.56
CA LEU A 75 -13.73 3.64 4.41
C LEU A 75 -14.63 2.52 3.86
N ALA A 76 -14.45 2.21 2.58
CA ALA A 76 -15.17 1.14 1.89
C ALA A 76 -14.82 -0.25 2.43
N ALA A 77 -13.57 -0.42 2.85
CA ALA A 77 -13.07 -1.62 3.51
C ALA A 77 -11.80 -1.31 4.30
N VAL A 78 -11.60 -2.05 5.38
CA VAL A 78 -10.30 -2.20 6.06
C VAL A 78 -9.92 -3.68 5.99
N VAL A 79 -8.75 -3.97 5.43
CA VAL A 79 -8.30 -5.33 5.15
C VAL A 79 -6.89 -5.55 5.67
N ASP A 80 -6.76 -6.47 6.60
CA ASP A 80 -5.47 -6.98 7.05
C ASP A 80 -5.02 -8.19 6.21
N TRP A 81 -3.71 -8.42 6.14
CA TRP A 81 -3.14 -9.68 5.66
C TRP A 81 -2.01 -10.19 6.55
N PRO A 82 -1.85 -11.51 6.66
CA PRO A 82 -0.64 -12.08 7.24
C PRO A 82 0.55 -11.91 6.29
N GLU A 83 1.75 -12.00 6.87
CA GLU A 83 3.01 -12.01 6.12
C GLU A 83 3.17 -13.25 5.24
N ASP A 84 2.61 -14.37 5.70
CA ASP A 84 2.59 -15.64 4.98
C ASP A 84 1.15 -16.12 4.82
N ALA A 85 0.79 -16.45 3.59
CA ALA A 85 -0.50 -17.00 3.23
C ALA A 85 -0.35 -18.02 2.10
N ALA A 86 -1.18 -19.06 2.13
CA ALA A 86 -1.35 -19.92 0.96
C ALA A 86 -1.99 -19.15 -0.21
N SER A 87 -2.70 -18.05 0.03
CA SER A 87 -3.28 -17.23 -1.03
C SER A 87 -3.63 -15.84 -0.52
N TRP A 88 -3.41 -14.85 -1.39
CA TRP A 88 -3.82 -13.46 -1.18
C TRP A 88 -5.11 -13.09 -1.92
N LEU A 89 -5.74 -14.04 -2.63
CA LEU A 89 -6.93 -13.74 -3.46
C LEU A 89 -8.09 -13.18 -2.63
N ARG A 90 -8.28 -13.70 -1.41
CA ARG A 90 -9.37 -13.25 -0.54
C ARG A 90 -9.18 -11.78 -0.17
N GLN A 91 -7.97 -11.40 0.21
CA GLN A 91 -7.61 -10.04 0.60
C GLN A 91 -7.68 -9.11 -0.61
N ALA A 92 -7.14 -9.53 -1.75
CA ALA A 92 -7.24 -8.77 -3.01
C ALA A 92 -8.70 -8.46 -3.37
N ARG A 93 -9.58 -9.47 -3.33
CA ARG A 93 -11.02 -9.26 -3.59
C ARG A 93 -11.69 -8.37 -2.56
N ARG A 94 -11.32 -8.46 -1.27
CA ARG A 94 -11.89 -7.58 -0.23
C ARG A 94 -11.49 -6.12 -0.44
N LEU A 95 -10.28 -5.85 -0.94
CA LEU A 95 -9.80 -4.51 -1.24
C LEU A 95 -10.46 -3.90 -2.48
N THR A 96 -10.83 -4.71 -3.49
CA THR A 96 -11.33 -4.17 -4.76
C THR A 96 -12.84 -4.27 -4.94
N ARG A 97 -13.50 -5.27 -4.33
CA ARG A 97 -14.95 -5.50 -4.51
C ARG A 97 -15.84 -4.29 -4.15
N PRO A 98 -15.51 -3.45 -3.16
CA PRO A 98 -16.28 -2.24 -2.89
C PRO A 98 -16.17 -1.17 -3.99
N ALA A 99 -15.30 -1.35 -5.00
CA ALA A 99 -14.97 -0.39 -6.04
C ALA A 99 -14.64 1.01 -5.45
N PRO A 100 -13.67 1.11 -4.53
CA PRO A 100 -13.32 2.39 -3.91
C PRO A 100 -12.74 3.36 -4.94
N ASP A 101 -12.74 4.65 -4.61
CA ASP A 101 -12.14 5.73 -5.39
C ASP A 101 -10.60 5.66 -5.35
N ALA A 102 -10.04 5.24 -4.22
CA ALA A 102 -8.61 5.04 -4.04
C ALA A 102 -8.29 3.92 -3.02
N TRP A 103 -7.03 3.48 -3.02
CA TRP A 103 -6.49 2.55 -2.03
C TRP A 103 -5.42 3.22 -1.18
N VAL A 104 -5.36 2.86 0.10
CA VAL A 104 -4.28 3.26 1.00
C VAL A 104 -3.61 2.01 1.58
N VAL A 105 -2.28 1.99 1.63
CA VAL A 105 -1.48 0.86 2.11
C VAL A 105 -0.56 1.28 3.25
N ALA A 106 -0.75 0.64 4.40
CA ALA A 106 0.10 0.71 5.57
C ALA A 106 0.78 -0.65 5.81
N ALA A 107 1.86 -0.92 5.08
CA ALA A 107 2.63 -2.17 5.21
C ALA A 107 4.06 -2.01 4.68
N ALA A 108 5.02 -2.72 5.28
CA ALA A 108 6.45 -2.64 4.95
C ALA A 108 7.08 -3.98 4.53
N SER A 109 6.26 -4.95 4.09
CA SER A 109 6.64 -6.35 4.25
C SER A 109 6.39 -7.23 3.02
N VAL A 110 6.91 -8.47 3.07
CA VAL A 110 6.72 -9.49 2.03
C VAL A 110 5.24 -9.75 1.77
N GLY A 111 4.39 -9.66 2.79
CA GLY A 111 2.94 -9.75 2.60
C GLY A 111 2.39 -8.73 1.60
N TRP A 112 2.92 -7.51 1.58
CA TRP A 112 2.53 -6.48 0.59
C TRP A 112 3.02 -6.81 -0.81
N VAL A 113 4.25 -7.32 -0.95
CA VAL A 113 4.80 -7.78 -2.24
C VAL A 113 3.92 -8.85 -2.87
N GLN A 114 3.53 -9.87 -2.10
CA GLN A 114 2.68 -10.95 -2.60
C GLN A 114 1.25 -10.48 -2.89
N LEU A 115 0.71 -9.61 -2.04
CA LEU A 115 -0.62 -9.06 -2.24
C LEU A 115 -0.71 -8.18 -3.49
N SER A 116 0.24 -7.27 -3.70
CA SER A 116 0.26 -6.36 -4.85
C SER A 116 0.36 -7.12 -6.18
N ARG A 117 1.22 -8.15 -6.25
CA ARG A 117 1.26 -9.08 -7.38
C ARG A 117 -0.09 -9.75 -7.62
N ARG A 118 -0.75 -10.19 -6.55
CA ARG A 118 -2.06 -10.83 -6.64
C ARG A 118 -3.16 -9.86 -7.08
N LEU A 119 -3.17 -8.64 -6.54
CA LEU A 119 -4.07 -7.56 -6.94
C LEU A 119 -3.93 -7.31 -8.45
N ARG A 120 -2.69 -7.12 -8.91
CA ARG A 120 -2.41 -6.83 -10.32
C ARG A 120 -2.87 -7.94 -11.27
N HIS A 121 -2.77 -9.19 -10.84
CA HIS A 121 -3.12 -10.34 -11.67
C HIS A 121 -4.61 -10.71 -11.64
N SER A 122 -5.30 -10.49 -10.52
CA SER A 122 -6.63 -11.08 -10.28
C SER A 122 -7.76 -10.07 -10.09
N THR A 123 -7.48 -8.77 -10.17
CA THR A 123 -8.45 -7.71 -9.93
C THR A 123 -8.24 -6.53 -10.88
N ASP A 124 -9.14 -5.56 -10.81
CA ASP A 124 -9.10 -4.26 -11.47
C ASP A 124 -8.29 -3.21 -10.70
N TRP A 125 -7.53 -3.63 -9.69
CA TRP A 125 -6.68 -2.75 -8.89
C TRP A 125 -5.70 -1.94 -9.75
N ASP A 126 -5.69 -0.62 -9.52
CA ASP A 126 -4.83 0.33 -10.19
C ASP A 126 -3.78 0.92 -9.24
N PRO A 127 -2.48 0.66 -9.43
CA PRO A 127 -1.43 1.25 -8.62
C PRO A 127 -1.44 2.80 -8.66
N ARG A 128 -1.90 3.42 -9.75
CA ARG A 128 -1.96 4.89 -9.87
C ARG A 128 -3.00 5.55 -8.96
N ARG A 129 -3.97 4.77 -8.51
CA ARG A 129 -4.99 5.15 -7.52
C ARG A 129 -4.64 4.63 -6.13
N THR A 130 -3.42 4.14 -5.93
CA THR A 130 -2.95 3.60 -4.66
C THR A 130 -1.93 4.53 -4.03
N PHE A 131 -2.16 4.79 -2.75
CA PHE A 131 -1.36 5.66 -1.91
C PHE A 131 -0.76 4.86 -0.76
N GLY A 132 0.42 5.23 -0.28
CA GLY A 132 1.08 4.50 0.79
C GLY A 132 1.81 5.37 1.80
N PHE A 133 1.99 4.79 2.98
CA PHE A 133 2.99 5.24 3.96
C PHE A 133 4.40 4.95 3.43
N ALA A 134 5.42 5.59 3.99
CA ALA A 134 6.84 5.45 3.66
C ALA A 134 7.28 3.99 3.62
N ALA A 135 6.75 3.20 4.55
CA ALA A 135 6.91 1.75 4.62
C ALA A 135 6.58 1.02 3.30
N ALA A 136 5.55 1.47 2.57
CA ALA A 136 5.11 0.85 1.33
C ALA A 136 5.94 1.31 0.11
N GLY A 137 6.69 2.40 0.26
CA GLY A 137 7.53 3.02 -0.76
C GLY A 137 9.01 2.65 -0.64
N ASP A 138 9.37 1.50 -0.08
CA ASP A 138 10.77 1.04 -0.07
C ASP A 138 11.18 0.50 -1.45
N SER A 139 12.31 0.96 -1.99
CA SER A 139 12.79 0.55 -3.33
C SER A 139 13.01 -0.96 -3.48
N ARG A 140 13.38 -1.65 -2.39
CA ARG A 140 13.54 -3.11 -2.37
C ARG A 140 12.20 -3.82 -2.50
N LEU A 141 11.15 -3.33 -1.82
CA LEU A 141 9.79 -3.86 -1.96
C LEU A 141 9.26 -3.66 -3.38
N VAL A 142 9.49 -2.47 -3.94
CA VAL A 142 9.09 -2.15 -5.33
C VAL A 142 9.78 -3.08 -6.32
N THR A 143 11.09 -3.31 -6.14
CA THR A 143 11.86 -4.25 -6.96
C THR A 143 11.33 -5.67 -6.83
N ALA A 144 11.06 -6.12 -5.58
CA ALA A 144 10.58 -7.47 -5.29
C ALA A 144 9.16 -7.75 -5.81
N ALA A 145 8.29 -6.72 -5.88
CA ALA A 145 6.97 -6.83 -6.49
C ALA A 145 7.07 -7.22 -7.97
N GLY A 146 8.13 -6.76 -8.64
CA GLY A 146 8.43 -7.04 -10.04
C GLY A 146 8.03 -5.89 -10.96
N PRO A 147 8.52 -5.92 -12.22
CA PRO A 147 8.39 -4.80 -13.15
C PRO A 147 6.92 -4.40 -13.37
N GLY A 148 6.63 -3.11 -13.22
CA GLY A 148 5.32 -2.53 -13.54
C GLY A 148 4.20 -2.83 -12.54
N VAL A 149 4.43 -3.65 -11.51
CA VAL A 149 3.37 -4.05 -10.55
C VAL A 149 2.90 -2.86 -9.73
N LEU A 150 3.83 -2.03 -9.25
CA LEU A 150 3.55 -0.85 -8.43
C LEU A 150 3.68 0.46 -9.22
N GLU A 151 3.78 0.42 -10.55
CA GLU A 151 4.07 1.61 -11.35
C GLU A 151 3.00 2.70 -11.17
N GLY A 152 3.44 3.90 -10.77
CA GLY A 152 2.58 5.04 -10.49
C GLY A 152 1.96 5.08 -9.10
N MET A 153 2.20 4.07 -8.26
CA MET A 153 1.90 4.17 -6.82
C MET A 153 2.70 5.31 -6.20
N ARG A 154 2.09 6.03 -5.26
CA ARG A 154 2.69 7.20 -4.62
C ARG A 154 2.39 7.22 -3.13
N GLY A 155 3.03 8.11 -2.39
CA GLY A 155 2.79 8.19 -0.97
C GLY A 155 3.61 9.26 -0.29
N ALA A 156 3.58 9.24 1.04
CA ALA A 156 4.33 10.16 1.88
C ALA A 156 5.56 9.46 2.49
N THR A 157 6.67 10.17 2.55
CA THR A 157 7.86 9.77 3.33
C THR A 157 7.69 10.20 4.79
N ALA A 158 8.50 9.63 5.69
CA ALA A 158 8.45 9.93 7.13
C ALA A 158 8.71 11.41 7.49
N ASP A 159 9.40 12.15 6.62
CA ASP A 159 9.68 13.58 6.74
C ASP A 159 8.64 14.47 6.02
N GLY A 160 7.65 13.89 5.34
CA GLY A 160 6.56 14.62 4.69
C GLY A 160 6.80 15.01 3.23
N ARG A 161 7.83 14.45 2.58
CA ARG A 161 7.99 14.52 1.12
C ARG A 161 7.09 13.50 0.42
N VAL A 162 6.98 13.59 -0.90
CA VAL A 162 6.21 12.64 -1.70
C VAL A 162 7.17 11.64 -2.33
N TRP A 163 6.83 10.36 -2.27
CA TRP A 163 7.48 9.35 -3.08
C TRP A 163 6.55 8.85 -4.18
N THR A 164 7.10 8.49 -5.33
CA THR A 164 6.36 7.89 -6.45
C THR A 164 7.17 6.76 -7.07
N VAL A 165 6.52 5.65 -7.38
CA VAL A 165 7.12 4.55 -8.14
C VAL A 165 7.12 4.90 -9.62
N ARG A 166 8.32 5.03 -10.19
CA ARG A 166 8.52 5.30 -11.62
C ARG A 166 9.61 4.38 -12.16
N ARG A 167 9.32 3.68 -13.26
CA ARG A 167 10.28 2.78 -13.94
C ARG A 167 10.88 1.74 -12.99
N GLY A 168 10.10 1.26 -12.02
CA GLY A 168 10.56 0.29 -11.01
C GLY A 168 11.40 0.86 -9.86
N TRP A 169 11.52 2.19 -9.75
CA TRP A 169 12.27 2.86 -8.67
C TRP A 169 11.38 3.80 -7.89
N VAL A 170 11.74 4.06 -6.63
CA VAL A 170 11.11 5.07 -5.81
C VAL A 170 11.83 6.39 -6.05
N VAL A 171 11.08 7.39 -6.51
CA VAL A 171 11.57 8.75 -6.72
C VAL A 171 10.90 9.64 -5.69
N GLU A 172 11.70 10.33 -4.88
CA GLU A 172 11.22 11.31 -3.92
C GLU A 172 11.20 12.70 -4.56
N SER A 173 10.16 13.47 -4.28
CA SER A 173 10.02 14.85 -4.68
C SER A 173 9.52 15.68 -3.51
N ASP A 174 9.99 16.92 -3.42
CA ASP A 174 9.36 17.89 -2.55
C ASP A 174 7.92 18.09 -3.02
N GLY A 175 6.99 18.02 -2.09
CA GLY A 175 5.60 18.27 -2.40
C GLY A 175 5.43 19.75 -2.74
N GLU A 176 5.26 20.08 -4.03
CA GLU A 176 4.70 21.37 -4.44
C GLU A 176 3.33 21.60 -3.80
#